data_AF-A0A1Q7W409-F1
#
_entry.id   AF-A0A1Q7W409-F1
#
_cell.length_a   1.000
_cell.length_b   1.000
_cell.length_c   1.000
_cell.angle_alpha   90.00
_cell.angle_beta   90.00
_cell.angle_gamma   90.00
#
_symmetry.space_group_name_H-M   'P 1'
#
loop_
_entity.id
_entity.type
_entity.pdbx_description
1 polymer ?
#
loop_
_entity_poly.entity_id
_entity_poly.type
_entity_poly.pdbx_seq_one_letter_code
_entity_poly.pdbx_strand_id
1 'polypeptide(L)' 'MLTRLTRLASESADRRAQALLDGVDDLGTRADVARDLGVSWTAVDKAINKYLSKKAAGTTGETTE' A
#
# COMPACT_ATOMS: atom_id res chain seq x y z
N MET A 1 -4.75 6.66 24.47
CA MET A 1 -3.62 5.78 24.09
C MET A 1 -3.83 5.05 22.76
N LEU A 2 -5.05 4.62 22.41
CA LEU A 2 -5.32 3.90 21.14
C LEU A 2 -5.01 4.71 19.86
N THR A 3 -5.23 6.03 19.87
CA THR A 3 -5.12 6.89 18.68
C THR A 3 -3.70 6.99 18.10
N ARG A 4 -2.65 6.82 18.93
CA ARG A 4 -1.25 6.92 18.50
C ARG A 4 -0.78 5.66 17.76
N LEU A 5 -1.26 4.49 18.20
CA LEU A 5 -0.92 3.19 17.60
C LEU A 5 -1.51 3.08 16.19
N THR A 6 -2.74 3.55 15.99
CA THR A 6 -3.40 3.51 14.68
C THR A 6 -2.64 4.32 13.62
N ARG A 7 -2.08 5.48 14.01
CA ARG A 7 -1.32 6.35 13.10
C ARG A 7 -0.02 5.68 12.64
N LEU A 8 0.74 5.11 13.58
CA LEU A 8 1.99 4.39 13.28
C LEU A 8 1.75 3.14 12.42
N ALA A 9 0.67 2.40 12.71
CA ALA A 9 0.27 1.25 11.92
C ALA A 9 -0.06 1.64 10.47
N SER A 10 -0.77 2.76 10.27
CA SER A 10 -1.12 3.24 8.93
C SER A 10 0.11 3.60 8.11
N GLU A 11 1.09 4.28 8.71
CA GLU A 11 2.31 4.70 8.02
C GLU A 11 3.19 3.48 7.63
N SER A 12 3.21 2.46 8.48
CA SER A 12 3.86 1.18 8.16
C SER A 12 3.14 0.43 7.05
N ALA A 13 1.81 0.56 6.95
CA ALA A 13 1.02 -0.06 5.89
C ALA A 13 1.25 0.64 4.54
N ASP A 14 1.40 1.97 4.54
CA ASP A 14 1.70 2.74 3.33
C ASP A 14 3.06 2.34 2.74
N ARG A 15 4.10 2.23 3.58
CA ARG A 15 5.42 1.76 3.14
C ARG A 15 5.39 0.36 2.54
N ARG A 16 4.64 -0.56 3.16
CA ARG A 16 4.45 -1.91 2.64
C ARG A 16 3.72 -1.91 1.30
N ALA A 17 2.66 -1.12 1.17
CA ALA A 17 1.91 -1.03 -0.08
C ALA A 17 2.74 -0.44 -1.23
N GLN A 18 3.65 0.49 -0.92
CA GLN A 18 4.58 1.01 -1.90
C GLN A 18 5.63 -0.04 -2.32
N ALA A 19 6.15 -0.83 -1.37
CA ALA A 19 7.03 -1.96 -1.70
C ALA A 19 6.29 -3.04 -2.54
N LEU A 20 4.99 -3.24 -2.32
CA LEU A 20 4.18 -4.12 -3.16
C LEU A 20 4.04 -3.57 -4.59
N LEU A 21 3.91 -2.26 -4.77
CA LEU A 21 3.88 -1.64 -6.11
C LEU A 21 5.21 -1.81 -6.84
N ASP A 22 6.32 -1.62 -6.13
CA ASP A 22 7.67 -1.80 -6.66
C ASP A 22 7.90 -3.25 -7.09
N GLY A 23 7.50 -4.22 -6.25
CA GLY A 23 7.52 -5.63 -6.62
C GLY A 23 6.63 -5.96 -7.83
N VAL A 24 5.50 -5.26 -8.01
CA VAL A 24 4.64 -5.45 -9.20
C VAL A 24 5.32 -4.91 -10.45
N ASP A 25 6.09 -3.84 -10.34
CA ASP A 25 6.87 -3.28 -11.45
C ASP A 25 7.99 -4.26 -11.87
N ASP A 26 8.67 -4.86 -10.89
CA ASP A 26 9.77 -5.81 -11.11
C ASP A 26 9.30 -7.19 -11.63
N LEU A 27 8.27 -7.77 -10.98
CA LEU A 27 7.74 -9.10 -11.32
C LEU A 27 6.64 -9.06 -12.39
N GLY A 28 6.17 -7.87 -12.74
CA GLY A 28 5.16 -7.62 -13.77
C GLY A 28 3.70 -7.82 -13.32
N THR A 29 3.42 -8.75 -12.38
CA THR A 29 2.05 -8.96 -11.89
C THR A 29 1.94 -9.02 -10.37
N ARG A 30 0.80 -8.52 -9.87
CA ARG A 30 0.39 -8.66 -8.45
C ARG A 30 0.39 -10.12 -7.99
N ALA A 31 0.14 -11.08 -8.88
CA ALA A 31 0.05 -12.49 -8.54
C ALA A 31 1.43 -13.10 -8.31
N ASP A 32 2.44 -12.67 -9.05
CA ASP A 32 3.83 -13.08 -8.87
C ASP A 32 4.39 -12.50 -7.57
N VAL A 33 4.12 -11.22 -7.27
CA VAL A 33 4.45 -10.61 -5.97
C VAL A 33 3.82 -11.38 -4.81
N ALA A 34 2.56 -11.78 -4.95
CA ALA A 34 1.87 -12.55 -3.93
C ALA A 34 2.48 -13.94 -3.73
N ARG A 35 2.88 -14.60 -4.84
CA ARG A 35 3.59 -15.89 -4.79
C ARG A 35 4.94 -15.78 -4.10
N ASP A 36 5.72 -14.75 -4.43
CA ASP A 36 7.04 -14.51 -3.83
C ASP A 36 6.94 -14.26 -2.31
N LEU A 37 5.95 -13.46 -1.91
CA LEU A 37 5.68 -13.17 -0.49
C LEU A 37 4.94 -14.31 0.24
N GLY A 38 4.49 -15.35 -0.47
CA GLY A 38 3.71 -16.44 0.11
C GLY A 38 2.32 -16.03 0.63
N VAL A 39 1.75 -14.96 0.09
CA VAL A 39 0.43 -14.43 0.47
C VAL A 39 -0.60 -14.58 -0.65
N SER A 40 -1.87 -14.33 -0.37
CA SER A 40 -2.89 -14.35 -1.40
C SER A 40 -2.80 -13.11 -2.31
N TRP A 41 -3.00 -13.30 -3.61
CA TRP A 41 -3.08 -12.21 -4.59
C TRP A 41 -4.08 -11.12 -4.18
N THR A 42 -5.22 -11.52 -3.61
CA THR A 42 -6.25 -10.60 -3.13
C THR A 42 -5.79 -9.73 -1.96
N ALA A 43 -4.84 -10.19 -1.13
CA ALA A 43 -4.26 -9.38 -0.06
C ALA A 43 -3.36 -8.28 -0.63
N VAL A 44 -2.52 -8.62 -1.63
CA VAL A 44 -1.67 -7.67 -2.35
C VAL A 44 -2.54 -6.64 -3.07
N ASP A 45 -3.56 -7.10 -3.80
CA ASP A 45 -4.50 -6.24 -4.53
C ASP A 45 -5.20 -5.24 -3.60
N LYS A 46 -5.74 -5.71 -2.47
CA LYS A 46 -6.39 -4.83 -1.47
C LYS A 46 -5.41 -3.84 -0.85
N ALA A 47 -4.19 -4.25 -0.53
CA ALA A 47 -3.19 -3.37 0.06
C ALA A 47 -2.81 -2.23 -0.91
N ILE A 48 -2.56 -2.58 -2.18
CA ILE A 48 -2.25 -1.60 -3.23
C ILE A 48 -3.44 -0.68 -3.47
N ASN A 49 -4.64 -1.22 -3.67
CA ASN A 49 -5.83 -0.41 -3.94
C ASN A 49 -6.13 0.53 -2.76
N LYS A 50 -5.98 0.08 -1.51
CA LYS A 50 -6.15 0.94 -0.33
C LYS A 50 -5.13 2.08 -0.29
N TYR A 51 -3.88 1.80 -0.62
CA TYR A 51 -2.83 2.82 -0.71
C TYR A 51 -3.09 3.82 -1.84
N LEU A 52 -3.47 3.35 -3.03
CA LEU A 52 -3.83 4.21 -4.16
C LEU A 52 -5.03 5.11 -3.82
N SER A 53 -6.09 4.57 -3.22
CA SER A 53 -7.25 5.37 -2.78
C SER A 53 -6.87 6.39 -1.71
N LYS A 54 -5.98 6.03 -0.77
CA LYS A 54 -5.48 6.95 0.26
C LYS A 54 -4.59 8.04 -0.34
N LYS A 55 -3.75 7.71 -1.32
CA LYS A 55 -2.93 8.67 -2.06
C LYS A 55 -3.81 9.61 -2.88
N ALA A 56 -4.79 9.09 -3.61
CA ALA A 56 -5.75 9.90 -4.36
C ALA A 56 -6.55 10.85 -3.44
N ALA A 57 -6.99 10.38 -2.27
CA ALA A 57 -7.67 11.21 -1.28
C ALA A 57 -6.73 12.23 -0.60
N GLY A 58 -5.45 11.90 -0.45
CA GLY A 58 -4.43 12.79 0.12
C GLY A 58 -3.88 13.83 -0.86
N THR A 59 -3.84 13.52 -2.16
CA THR A 59 -3.36 14.43 -3.21
C THR A 59 -4.29 15.62 -3.41
N THR A 60 -5.59 15.52 -3.08
CA THR A 60 -6.49 16.69 -3.05
C THR A 60 -6.17 17.69 -1.92
N GLY A 61 -5.37 17.29 -0.92
CA GLY A 61 -4.97 18.17 0.19
C GLY A 61 -3.52 18.68 0.13
N GLU A 62 -2.71 18.21 -0.83
CA GLU A 62 -1.29 18.60 -0.97
C GLU A 62 -1.05 19.23 -2.34
N THR A 63 -1.74 20.35 -2.59
CA THR A 63 -1.34 21.35 -3.58
C THR A 63 -1.70 22.72 -3.00
N THR A 64 -0.70 23.59 -2.92
CA THR A 64 -0.72 25.05 -2.63
C THR A 64 -0.19 25.45 -1.25
N GLU A 65 1.11 25.80 -1.29
CA GLU A 65 1.83 26.93 -0.64
C GLU A 65 1.89 27.07 0.88
#